data_AF-A0A6P6D1U2-F1
#
_entry.id   AF-A0A6P6D1U2-F1
#
_cell.length_a   1.000
_cell.length_b   1.000
_cell.length_c   1.000
_cell.angle_alpha   90.00
_cell.angle_beta   90.00
_cell.angle_gamma   90.00
#
_symmetry.space_group_name_H-M   'P 1'
#
loop_
_entity.id
_entity.type
_entity.pdbx_description
1 polymer ?
#
loop_
_entity_poly.entity_id
_entity_poly.type
_entity_poly.pdbx_seq_one_letter_code
_entity_poly.pdbx_strand_id
1 'polypeptide(L)'
;MCNAAAIRQCPDRTYGDAGMGCRACDCDFRGTEGPGCDKTSGRCLCRPGLTGPRCDQCQRGYCDRYPVCVACHPCFQAYDADLQEQALRLSSLRNATATLRPGHGLEDPRLASRIRDAKSKIEQIQAILRSAPVTEQEVAQVANAIFSIR
;
A
#
# COMPACT_ATOMS: atom_id res chain seq x y z
N MET A 1 -4.18 56.45 -34.11
CA MET A 1 -3.14 56.24 -33.08
C MET A 1 -3.03 54.74 -32.81
N CYS A 2 -2.21 54.00 -33.56
CA CYS A 2 -1.90 52.62 -33.20
C CYS A 2 -0.61 52.67 -32.37
N ASN A 3 -0.73 52.48 -31.06
CA ASN A 3 0.41 52.55 -30.15
C ASN A 3 1.24 51.27 -30.33
N ALA A 4 2.53 51.41 -30.62
CA ALA A 4 3.47 50.32 -30.90
C ALA A 4 3.91 49.56 -29.62
N ALA A 5 2.98 49.35 -28.68
CA ALA A 5 3.11 48.31 -27.67
C ALA A 5 2.56 47.01 -28.26
N ALA A 6 3.15 46.56 -29.37
CA ALA A 6 2.84 45.25 -29.92
C ALA A 6 3.23 44.21 -28.88
N ILE A 7 2.24 43.49 -28.37
CA ILE A 7 2.36 42.51 -27.30
C ILE A 7 3.55 41.58 -27.61
N ARG A 8 4.61 41.63 -26.80
CA ARG A 8 5.80 40.76 -26.90
C ARG A 8 5.50 39.32 -26.47
N GLN A 9 4.33 38.81 -26.82
CA GLN A 9 3.88 37.49 -26.44
C GLN A 9 3.67 36.65 -27.67
N CYS A 10 4.05 35.39 -27.56
CA CYS A 10 3.85 34.43 -28.61
C CYS A 10 2.36 34.27 -28.94
N PRO A 11 1.99 34.16 -30.24
CA PRO A 11 0.60 33.99 -30.66
C PRO A 11 -0.04 32.76 -30.03
N ASP A 12 -1.36 32.64 -30.12
CA ASP A 12 -2.08 31.47 -29.60
C ASP A 12 -1.53 30.17 -30.16
N ARG A 13 -1.56 29.12 -29.33
CA ARG A 13 -0.97 27.82 -29.63
C ARG A 13 0.55 27.82 -29.79
N THR A 14 1.22 28.88 -29.32
CA THR A 14 2.67 28.95 -29.20
C THR A 14 3.11 29.53 -27.85
N TYR A 15 4.34 29.24 -27.44
CA TYR A 15 4.96 29.69 -26.19
C TYR A 15 6.44 30.06 -26.41
N GLY A 16 7.03 30.76 -25.44
CA GLY A 16 8.42 31.23 -25.47
C GLY A 16 8.52 32.76 -25.44
N ASP A 17 9.74 33.25 -25.66
CA ASP A 17 10.02 34.68 -25.73
C ASP A 17 9.87 35.18 -27.17
N ALA A 18 9.03 36.20 -27.39
CA ALA A 18 8.77 36.72 -28.73
C ALA A 18 10.02 37.34 -29.40
N GLY A 19 11.05 37.74 -28.63
CA GLY A 19 12.32 38.25 -29.15
C GLY A 19 13.30 37.15 -29.56
N MET A 20 13.21 35.96 -28.95
CA MET A 20 14.04 34.79 -29.28
C MET A 20 13.37 33.80 -30.24
N GLY A 21 12.05 33.88 -30.38
CA GLY A 21 11.24 33.03 -31.25
C GLY A 21 10.27 32.15 -30.47
N CYS A 22 9.12 31.91 -31.09
CA CYS A 22 8.01 31.15 -30.51
C CYS A 22 8.03 29.69 -30.94
N ARG A 23 7.65 28.79 -30.02
CA ARG A 23 7.54 27.34 -30.25
C ARG A 23 6.07 26.92 -30.21
N ALA A 24 5.68 25.99 -31.07
CA ALA A 24 4.32 25.46 -31.07
C ALA A 24 4.04 24.67 -29.78
N CYS A 25 2.84 24.84 -29.23
CA CYS A 25 2.34 24.00 -28.14
C CYS A 25 2.05 22.59 -28.68
N ASP A 26 2.46 21.55 -27.95
CA ASP A 26 2.07 20.16 -28.25
C ASP A 26 0.85 19.75 -27.42
N CYS A 27 -0.32 20.28 -27.79
CA CYS A 27 -1.59 20.02 -27.10
C CYS A 27 -2.63 19.40 -28.04
N ASP A 28 -3.53 18.58 -27.49
CA ASP A 28 -4.76 18.23 -28.19
C ASP A 28 -5.81 19.34 -27.99
N PHE A 29 -5.91 20.21 -28.99
CA PHE A 29 -6.76 21.41 -28.94
C PHE A 29 -8.26 21.13 -28.78
N ARG A 30 -8.73 19.88 -28.89
CA ARG A 30 -10.11 19.52 -28.51
C ARG A 30 -10.32 19.60 -27.00
N GLY A 31 -9.28 19.30 -26.22
CA GLY A 31 -9.27 19.28 -24.76
C GLY A 31 -8.66 20.52 -24.11
N THR A 32 -8.22 21.49 -24.91
CA THR A 32 -7.45 22.66 -24.46
C THR A 32 -8.27 23.94 -24.53
N GLU A 33 -7.94 24.90 -23.67
CA GLU A 33 -8.46 26.26 -23.69
C GLU A 33 -7.92 27.08 -24.88
N GLY A 34 -8.53 28.25 -25.14
CA GLY A 34 -8.23 29.11 -26.30
C GLY A 34 -6.74 29.43 -26.52
N PRO A 35 -5.98 29.84 -25.49
CA PRO A 35 -4.56 30.16 -25.65
C PRO A 35 -3.66 28.97 -26.02
N GLY A 36 -4.14 27.73 -25.80
CA GLY A 36 -3.42 26.49 -26.08
C GLY A 36 -2.50 26.06 -24.94
N CYS A 37 -1.44 26.82 -24.68
CA CYS A 37 -0.54 26.49 -23.59
C CYS A 37 -0.06 27.74 -22.86
N ASP A 38 0.43 27.53 -21.64
CA ASP A 38 1.10 28.56 -20.86
C ASP A 38 2.28 29.13 -21.66
N LYS A 39 2.33 30.45 -21.77
CA LYS A 39 3.24 31.15 -22.68
C LYS A 39 4.71 31.06 -22.26
N THR A 40 4.97 30.68 -21.02
CA THR A 40 6.34 30.54 -20.48
C THR A 40 6.80 29.09 -20.50
N SER A 41 6.00 28.19 -19.96
CA SER A 41 6.36 26.78 -19.75
C SER A 41 6.02 25.87 -20.94
N GLY A 42 5.08 26.27 -21.79
CA GLY A 42 4.54 25.42 -22.86
C GLY A 42 3.57 24.34 -22.37
N ARG A 43 3.23 24.31 -21.07
CA ARG A 43 2.27 23.34 -20.52
C ARG A 43 0.87 23.64 -21.01
N CYS A 44 0.19 22.62 -21.53
CA CYS A 44 -1.17 22.76 -22.06
C CYS A 44 -2.16 23.22 -20.99
N LEU A 45 -3.06 24.12 -21.38
CA LEU A 45 -4.13 24.63 -20.52
C LEU A 45 -5.38 23.78 -20.76
N CYS A 46 -5.57 22.75 -19.94
CA CYS A 46 -6.67 21.80 -20.13
C CYS A 46 -8.00 22.40 -19.70
N ARG A 47 -9.06 22.12 -20.48
CA ARG A 47 -10.43 22.45 -20.09
C ARG A 47 -10.82 21.68 -18.82
N PRO A 48 -11.82 22.16 -18.06
CA PRO A 48 -12.31 21.44 -16.89
C PRO A 48 -12.66 19.98 -17.20
N GLY A 49 -12.18 19.06 -16.35
CA GLY A 49 -12.39 17.63 -16.50
C GLY A 49 -11.42 16.90 -17.41
N LEU A 50 -10.50 17.61 -18.05
CA LEU A 50 -9.41 17.03 -18.84
C LEU A 50 -8.08 17.16 -18.13
N THR A 51 -7.20 16.19 -18.39
CA THR A 51 -5.86 16.09 -17.81
C THR A 51 -4.89 15.46 -18.82
N GLY A 52 -3.66 15.23 -18.38
CA GLY A 52 -2.57 14.70 -19.18
C GLY A 52 -1.71 15.80 -19.80
N PRO A 53 -0.50 15.48 -20.27
CA PRO A 53 0.44 16.46 -20.82
C PRO A 53 -0.12 17.23 -22.02
N ARG A 54 -1.00 16.59 -22.79
CA ARG A 54 -1.62 17.13 -24.01
C ARG A 54 -3.11 17.42 -23.85
N CYS A 55 -3.67 17.32 -22.63
CA CYS A 55 -5.12 17.42 -22.38
C CYS A 55 -5.96 16.39 -23.15
N ASP A 56 -5.45 15.16 -23.24
CA ASP A 56 -6.01 14.05 -24.03
C ASP A 56 -6.63 12.93 -23.17
N GLN A 57 -6.81 13.19 -21.87
CA GLN A 57 -7.31 12.21 -20.89
C GLN A 57 -8.39 12.84 -20.02
N CYS A 58 -9.36 12.05 -19.58
CA CYS A 58 -10.32 12.51 -18.58
C CYS A 58 -9.68 12.49 -17.18
N GLN A 59 -9.95 13.54 -16.40
CA GLN A 59 -9.50 13.64 -15.02
C GLN A 59 -10.24 12.60 -14.15
N ARG A 60 -9.60 12.12 -13.08
CA ARG A 60 -10.29 11.31 -12.06
C ARG A 60 -11.53 12.04 -11.55
N GLY A 61 -12.65 11.33 -11.45
CA GLY A 61 -13.96 11.92 -11.16
C GLY A 61 -14.76 12.30 -12.41
N TYR A 62 -14.23 12.04 -13.62
CA TYR A 62 -14.95 12.10 -14.89
C TYR A 62 -14.98 10.70 -15.53
N CYS A 63 -16.17 10.24 -15.93
CA CYS A 63 -16.43 8.81 -16.21
C CYS A 63 -16.72 8.46 -17.68
N ASP A 64 -16.91 9.46 -18.54
CA ASP A 64 -17.08 9.23 -19.99
C ASP A 64 -15.72 9.28 -20.70
N ARG A 65 -15.71 9.12 -22.02
CA ARG A 65 -14.51 9.00 -22.82
C ARG A 65 -14.13 10.34 -23.45
N TYR A 66 -12.83 10.63 -23.42
CA TYR A 66 -12.23 11.70 -24.21
C TYR A 66 -12.74 11.69 -25.66
N PRO A 67 -13.13 12.85 -26.24
CA PRO A 67 -12.93 14.23 -25.74
C PRO A 67 -14.07 14.77 -24.86
N VAL A 68 -15.12 13.99 -24.60
CA VAL A 68 -16.26 14.42 -23.79
C VAL A 68 -16.13 13.80 -22.41
N CYS A 69 -15.50 14.53 -21.50
CA CYS A 69 -15.36 14.11 -20.11
C CYS A 69 -16.50 14.72 -19.28
N VAL A 70 -17.44 13.89 -18.83
CA VAL A 70 -18.52 14.30 -17.91
C VAL A 70 -18.23 13.83 -16.50
N ALA A 71 -18.65 14.63 -15.51
CA ALA A 71 -18.50 14.27 -14.11
C ALA A 71 -19.18 12.91 -13.84
N CYS A 72 -18.51 12.06 -13.07
CA CYS A 72 -19.05 10.79 -12.63
C CYS A 72 -20.32 10.99 -11.78
N HIS A 73 -21.15 9.95 -11.69
CA HIS A 73 -22.28 9.92 -10.77
C HIS A 73 -21.81 10.25 -9.33
N PRO A 74 -22.60 10.98 -8.51
CA PRO A 74 -22.21 11.35 -7.15
C PRO A 74 -21.74 10.19 -6.25
N CYS A 75 -22.23 8.97 -6.49
CA CYS A 75 -21.74 7.76 -5.79
C CYS A 75 -20.23 7.53 -5.95
N PHE A 76 -19.63 7.94 -7.08
CA PHE A 76 -18.18 7.89 -7.24
C PHE A 76 -17.49 8.73 -6.18
N GLN A 77 -17.93 9.97 -5.95
CA GLN A 77 -17.29 10.87 -4.98
C GLN A 77 -17.35 10.32 -3.55
N ALA A 78 -18.50 9.74 -3.16
CA ALA A 78 -18.65 9.11 -1.85
C ALA A 78 -17.72 7.90 -1.69
N TYR A 79 -17.76 6.97 -2.65
CA TYR A 79 -16.93 5.76 -2.62
C TYR A 79 -15.43 6.07 -2.70
N ASP A 80 -15.06 7.07 -3.49
CA ASP A 80 -13.68 7.49 -3.70
C ASP A 80 -13.04 8.05 -2.43
N ALA A 81 -13.81 8.80 -1.62
CA ALA A 81 -13.39 9.29 -0.32
C ALA A 81 -13.16 8.13 0.67
N ASP A 82 -14.10 7.18 0.72
CA ASP A 82 -13.97 5.98 1.58
C ASP A 82 -12.72 5.16 1.23
N LEU A 83 -12.47 4.97 -0.07
CA LEU A 83 -11.26 4.29 -0.55
C LEU A 83 -9.97 5.01 -0.15
N GLN A 84 -9.95 6.34 -0.22
CA GLN A 84 -8.80 7.13 0.19
C GLN A 84 -8.54 7.02 1.70
N GLU A 85 -9.59 7.06 2.52
CA GLU A 85 -9.47 6.86 3.97
C GLU A 85 -8.87 5.48 4.29
N GLN A 86 -9.39 4.43 3.64
CA GLN A 86 -8.87 3.08 3.84
C GLN A 86 -7.42 2.95 3.38
N ALA A 87 -7.06 3.54 2.24
CA ALA A 87 -5.68 3.53 1.74
C ALA A 87 -4.71 4.21 2.73
N LEU A 88 -5.11 5.33 3.32
CA LEU A 88 -4.33 6.01 4.35
C LEU A 88 -4.17 5.15 5.60
N ARG A 89 -5.25 4.54 6.08
CA ARG A 89 -5.22 3.65 7.24
C ARG A 89 -4.31 2.44 7.01
N LEU A 90 -4.40 1.82 5.83
CA LEU A 90 -3.53 0.71 5.43
C LEU A 90 -2.06 1.15 5.37
N SER A 91 -1.79 2.34 4.82
CA SER A 91 -0.42 2.88 4.78
C SER A 91 0.14 3.13 6.19
N SER A 92 -0.67 3.63 7.10
CA SER A 92 -0.29 3.88 8.49
C SER A 92 0.00 2.57 9.22
N LEU A 93 -0.87 1.57 9.08
CA LEU A 93 -0.65 0.23 9.64
C LEU A 93 0.60 -0.42 9.07
N ARG A 94 0.83 -0.31 7.76
CA ARG A 94 2.05 -0.81 7.12
C ARG A 94 3.31 -0.13 7.66
N ASN A 95 3.28 1.19 7.83
CA ASN A 95 4.42 1.92 8.36
C ASN A 95 4.66 1.58 9.85
N ALA A 96 3.60 1.48 10.64
CA ALA A 96 3.69 1.07 12.04
C ALA A 96 4.27 -0.35 12.17
N THR A 97 3.81 -1.30 11.36
CA THR A 97 4.36 -2.67 11.34
C THR A 97 5.79 -2.73 10.81
N ALA A 98 6.18 -1.86 9.87
CA ALA A 98 7.57 -1.76 9.41
C ALA A 98 8.54 -1.25 10.50
N THR A 99 8.05 -0.46 11.47
CA THR A 99 8.85 -0.03 12.62
C THR A 99 8.95 -1.09 13.73
N LEU A 100 8.06 -2.08 13.72
CA LEU A 100 8.24 -3.24 14.57
C LEU A 100 9.44 -4.01 14.05
N ARG A 101 10.44 -4.24 14.91
CA ARG A 101 11.45 -5.25 14.61
C ARG A 101 10.71 -6.54 14.24
N PRO A 102 11.13 -7.26 13.18
CA PRO A 102 10.70 -8.64 13.03
C PRO A 102 11.08 -9.34 14.33
N GLY A 103 10.11 -9.54 15.22
CA GLY A 103 10.31 -10.34 16.40
C GLY A 103 10.76 -11.71 15.91
N HIS A 104 11.76 -12.30 16.55
CA HIS A 104 12.11 -13.69 16.33
C HIS A 104 10.98 -14.56 16.90
N GLY A 105 9.79 -14.51 16.28
CA GLY A 105 8.74 -15.49 16.51
C GLY A 105 9.27 -16.86 16.08
N LEU A 106 9.15 -17.86 16.96
CA LEU A 106 9.57 -19.26 16.79
C LEU A 106 11.05 -19.53 16.45
N GLU A 107 11.82 -18.52 16.05
CA GLU A 107 13.27 -18.58 15.84
C GLU A 107 14.08 -18.12 17.05
N ASP A 108 13.48 -18.00 18.25
CA ASP A 108 14.28 -17.88 19.47
C ASP A 108 15.00 -19.22 19.72
N PRO A 109 16.33 -19.30 19.49
CA PRO A 109 17.07 -20.54 19.61
C PRO A 109 17.02 -21.10 21.04
N ARG A 110 16.83 -20.22 22.05
CA ARG A 110 16.67 -20.65 23.44
C ARG A 110 15.33 -21.32 23.67
N LEU A 111 14.23 -20.79 23.14
CA LEU A 111 12.91 -21.43 23.28
C LEU A 111 12.89 -22.77 22.53
N ALA A 112 13.46 -22.80 21.32
CA ALA A 112 13.61 -24.03 20.54
C ALA A 112 14.44 -25.09 21.29
N SER A 113 15.54 -24.69 21.94
CA SER A 113 16.34 -25.58 22.80
C SER A 113 15.52 -26.10 23.98
N ARG A 114 14.80 -25.23 24.70
CA ARG A 114 13.97 -25.62 25.84
C ARG A 114 12.88 -26.63 25.47
N ILE A 115 12.24 -26.46 24.31
CA ILE A 115 11.22 -27.38 23.79
C ILE A 115 11.86 -28.74 23.44
N ARG A 116 13.02 -28.75 22.78
CA ARG A 116 13.76 -29.98 22.49
C ARG A 116 14.19 -30.72 23.76
N ASP A 117 14.72 -29.99 24.74
CA ASP A 117 15.13 -30.55 26.03
C ASP A 117 13.94 -31.13 26.78
N ALA A 118 12.79 -30.43 26.78
CA ALA A 118 11.56 -30.92 27.38
C ALA A 118 11.06 -32.20 26.70
N LYS A 119 11.09 -32.26 25.36
CA LYS A 119 10.73 -33.46 24.60
C LYS A 119 11.64 -34.65 24.94
N SER A 120 12.96 -34.45 24.99
CA SER A 120 13.91 -35.50 25.35
C SER A 120 13.67 -36.04 26.75
N LYS A 121 13.38 -35.17 27.73
CA LYS A 121 13.06 -35.60 29.10
C LYS A 121 11.77 -36.41 29.16
N ILE A 122 10.74 -36.04 28.40
CA ILE A 122 9.48 -36.80 28.33
C ILE A 122 9.73 -38.19 27.73
N GLU A 123 10.52 -38.28 26.65
CA GLU A 123 10.88 -39.55 26.02
C GLU A 123 11.68 -40.45 26.97
N GLN A 124 12.61 -39.88 27.75
CA GLN A 124 13.32 -40.62 28.81
C GLN A 124 12.37 -41.14 29.89
N ILE A 125 11.45 -40.30 30.39
CA ILE A 125 10.46 -40.73 31.38
C ILE A 125 9.59 -41.85 30.82
N GLN A 126 9.15 -41.74 29.56
CA GLN A 126 8.37 -42.79 28.89
C GLN A 126 9.16 -44.09 28.73
N ALA A 127 10.46 -44.01 28.42
CA ALA A 127 11.32 -45.18 28.33
C ALA A 127 11.47 -45.88 29.69
N ILE A 128 11.69 -45.12 30.78
CA ILE A 128 11.78 -45.65 32.15
C ILE A 128 10.46 -46.32 32.56
N LEU A 129 9.32 -45.67 32.29
CA LEU A 129 8.00 -46.22 32.60
C LEU A 129 7.68 -47.48 31.78
N ARG A 130 8.19 -47.60 30.55
CA ARG A 130 8.02 -48.79 29.71
C ARG A 130 8.97 -49.92 30.09
N SER A 131 10.17 -49.62 30.58
CA SER A 131 11.19 -50.61 30.95
C SER A 131 11.08 -51.07 32.40
N ALA A 132 10.28 -50.41 33.25
CA ALA A 132 9.93 -50.92 34.56
C ALA A 132 8.71 -51.85 34.42
N PRO A 133 8.86 -53.18 34.41
CA PRO A 133 7.73 -54.07 34.52
C PRO A 133 7.27 -54.00 35.98
N VAL A 134 6.51 -52.97 36.33
CA VAL A 134 5.83 -52.93 37.63
C VAL A 134 4.73 -53.99 37.54
N THR A 135 4.98 -55.14 38.12
CA THR A 135 4.02 -56.24 38.14
C THR A 135 2.96 -55.97 39.21
N GLU A 136 1.72 -56.41 38.98
CA GLU A 136 0.65 -56.33 39.99
C GLU A 136 1.06 -56.98 41.31
N GLN A 137 1.97 -57.96 41.26
CA GLN A 137 2.52 -58.67 42.40
C GLN A 137 3.45 -57.81 43.27
N GLU A 138 4.29 -56.98 42.66
CA GLU A 138 5.15 -56.03 43.39
C GLU A 138 4.32 -54.92 44.05
N VAL A 139 3.26 -54.45 43.37
CA VAL A 139 2.32 -53.47 43.92
C VAL A 139 1.54 -54.06 45.10
N ALA A 140 1.08 -55.31 44.98
CA ALA A 140 0.40 -56.02 46.06
C ALA A 140 1.32 -56.28 47.25
N GLN A 141 2.59 -56.60 47.03
CA GLN A 141 3.58 -56.77 48.11
C GLN A 141 3.82 -55.48 48.88
N VAL A 142 3.97 -54.34 48.19
CA VAL A 142 4.12 -53.04 48.85
C VAL A 142 2.86 -52.66 49.62
N ALA A 143 1.67 -52.88 49.05
CA ALA A 143 0.41 -52.65 49.73
C ALA A 143 0.30 -53.49 51.02
N ASN A 144 0.62 -54.78 50.96
CA ASN A 144 0.58 -55.67 52.11
C ASN A 144 1.59 -55.27 53.20
N ALA A 145 2.79 -54.83 52.82
CA ALA A 145 3.79 -54.32 53.76
C ALA A 145 3.29 -53.04 54.47
N ILE A 146 2.62 -52.14 53.77
CA ILE A 146 2.00 -50.94 54.38
C ILE A 146 0.88 -51.33 55.35
N PHE A 147 0.06 -52.33 55.01
CA PHE A 147 -1.00 -52.82 55.89
C PHE A 147 -0.47 -53.50 57.16
N SER A 148 0.76 -54.03 57.15
CA SER A 148 1.39 -54.66 58.32
C SER A 148 2.04 -53.68 59.32
N ILE A 149 2.12 -52.39 58.96
CA ILE A 149 2.67 -51.31 59.82
C ILE A 149 1.56 -50.68 60.68
N ARG A 150 0.31 -51.13 60.53
CA ARG A 150 -0.84 -50.73 61.35
C ARG A 150 -1.30 -51.89 62.23
#